data_AF-A0A653C0K7-F1
#
_entry.id   AF-A0A653C0K7-F1
#
_cell.length_a   1.000
_cell.length_b   1.000
_cell.length_c   1.000
_cell.angle_alpha   90.00
_cell.angle_beta   90.00
_cell.angle_gamma   90.00
#
_symmetry.space_group_name_H-M   'P 1'
#
loop_
_entity.id
_entity.type
_entity.pdbx_description
1 polymer ?
#
loop_
_entity_poly.entity_id
_entity_poly.type
_entity_poly.pdbx_seq_one_letter_code
_entity_poly.pdbx_strand_id
1 'polypeptide(L)'
;MQILIFWPLMFLKLSYVGMALALNCNVPLNKEGAEAKDWKKGKPVRVLRNWKLQKHSKYAPKEGIRYDGIYKVVKYYKEKGLSGFYVWRYLFRRDDPAPAPWEEGGQEFDVIYPPNYHEALALEQEVKQKNATAKESKSAKNKATKVKTESPKKQQQDAKRKANTLDDFLKGNSPKKAKIVEYKVPDDIEELITSDEDNVKLWNECKDAAKNGKSSFLQKVEQIFMCVCCQEVVHLPVTTECKHNICKACFKRSFSCQIYNCPHCRYDLGENYRLVVNEKLGQALKMLFPGYDAGR
;
A
#
# COMPACT_ATOMS: atom_id res chain seq x y z
N MET A 1 -19.22 -12.87 -16.81
CA MET A 1 -17.96 -13.33 -16.22
C MET A 1 -17.96 -12.99 -14.74
N GLN A 2 -17.98 -14.00 -13.86
CA GLN A 2 -18.22 -13.84 -12.43
C GLN A 2 -16.87 -13.54 -11.73
N ILE A 3 -16.60 -12.28 -11.42
CA ILE A 3 -15.42 -11.90 -10.64
C ILE A 3 -15.76 -12.11 -9.17
N LEU A 4 -15.18 -13.15 -8.59
CA LEU A 4 -15.31 -13.46 -7.18
C LEU A 4 -14.13 -12.86 -6.42
N ILE A 5 -14.37 -11.76 -5.72
CA ILE A 5 -13.39 -11.17 -4.82
C ILE A 5 -13.54 -11.89 -3.48
N PHE A 6 -12.51 -12.64 -3.09
CA PHE A 6 -12.43 -13.30 -1.78
C PHE A 6 -11.61 -12.43 -0.84
N TRP A 7 -12.22 -11.91 0.23
CA TRP A 7 -11.50 -11.24 1.32
C TRP A 7 -11.74 -12.04 2.61
N PRO A 8 -10.70 -12.64 3.23
CA PRO A 8 -10.85 -13.32 4.50
C PRO A 8 -10.64 -12.26 5.59
N LEU A 9 -11.73 -11.63 6.04
CA LEU A 9 -11.73 -10.91 7.29
C LEU A 9 -12.80 -11.55 8.17
N MET A 10 -12.33 -12.15 9.26
CA MET A 10 -13.17 -12.57 10.37
C MET A 10 -14.09 -11.41 10.76
N PHE A 11 -15.36 -11.73 10.97
CA PHE A 11 -16.49 -10.92 11.43
C PHE A 11 -17.65 -10.70 10.44
N LEU A 12 -18.79 -11.17 10.94
CA LEU A 12 -20.13 -11.40 10.39
C LEU A 12 -20.89 -10.16 9.86
N LYS A 13 -20.27 -8.98 9.79
CA LYS A 13 -20.95 -7.73 9.39
C LYS A 13 -20.53 -7.35 7.97
N LEU A 14 -21.47 -6.79 7.20
CA LEU A 14 -21.15 -6.10 5.96
C LEU A 14 -20.19 -4.96 6.34
N SER A 15 -18.88 -5.18 6.12
CA SER A 15 -17.85 -4.20 6.47
C SER A 15 -18.12 -2.90 5.73
N TYR A 16 -17.57 -1.78 6.20
CA TYR A 16 -17.76 -0.47 5.56
C TYR A 16 -17.51 -0.52 4.04
N VAL A 17 -16.48 -1.26 3.62
CA VAL A 17 -16.14 -1.50 2.21
C VAL A 17 -17.15 -2.42 1.51
N GLY A 18 -17.57 -3.51 2.16
CA GLY A 18 -18.60 -4.39 1.62
C GLY A 18 -19.94 -3.66 1.42
N MET A 19 -20.28 -2.74 2.32
CA MET A 19 -21.49 -1.93 2.23
C MET A 19 -21.39 -0.91 1.10
N ALA A 20 -20.24 -0.25 0.95
CA ALA A 20 -19.98 0.63 -0.17
C ALA A 20 -20.12 -0.09 -1.53
N LEU A 21 -19.63 -1.34 -1.64
CA LEU A 21 -19.81 -2.15 -2.85
C LEU A 21 -21.27 -2.55 -3.09
N ALA A 22 -22.02 -2.89 -2.04
CA ALA A 22 -23.43 -3.22 -2.16
C ALA A 22 -24.26 -2.01 -2.65
N LEU A 23 -23.93 -0.80 -2.19
CA LEU A 23 -24.55 0.46 -2.62
C LEU A 23 -24.30 0.83 -4.09
N ASN A 24 -23.38 0.14 -4.78
CA ASN A 24 -23.20 0.31 -6.22
C ASN A 24 -24.23 -0.48 -7.04
N CYS A 25 -24.87 -1.49 -6.45
CA CYS A 25 -25.95 -2.24 -7.06
C CYS A 25 -27.19 -1.34 -7.20
N ASN A 26 -27.89 -1.39 -8.34
CA ASN A 26 -29.09 -0.57 -8.60
C ASN A 26 -30.34 -1.15 -7.90
N VAL A 27 -30.28 -1.29 -6.58
CA VAL A 27 -31.34 -1.80 -5.71
C VAL A 27 -31.19 -1.18 -4.32
N PRO A 28 -32.30 -1.01 -3.57
CA PRO A 28 -32.21 -0.64 -2.16
C PRO A 28 -31.36 -1.64 -1.37
N LEU A 29 -30.58 -1.12 -0.42
CA LEU A 29 -29.68 -1.94 0.39
C LEU A 29 -30.48 -2.93 1.26
N ASN A 30 -30.24 -4.22 1.03
CA ASN A 30 -30.84 -5.35 1.75
C ASN A 30 -29.76 -6.12 2.56
N LYS A 31 -30.11 -6.59 3.78
CA LYS A 31 -29.21 -7.29 4.72
C LYS A 31 -28.96 -8.75 4.38
N GLU A 32 -29.83 -9.36 3.58
CA GLU A 32 -29.78 -10.74 3.11
C GLU A 32 -29.08 -10.83 1.74
N GLY A 33 -29.07 -9.74 0.99
CA GLY A 33 -28.55 -9.65 -0.36
C GLY A 33 -29.61 -9.13 -1.33
N ALA A 34 -29.19 -8.68 -2.51
CA ALA A 34 -30.10 -8.21 -3.54
C ALA A 34 -29.51 -8.36 -4.94
N GLU A 35 -30.38 -8.40 -5.95
CA GLU A 35 -30.06 -8.52 -7.37
C GLU A 35 -30.79 -7.43 -8.17
N ALA A 36 -30.04 -6.68 -8.97
CA ALA A 36 -30.57 -5.60 -9.80
C ALA A 36 -31.10 -6.13 -11.14
N LYS A 37 -32.35 -5.78 -11.46
CA LYS A 37 -32.93 -6.00 -12.79
C LYS A 37 -32.20 -5.14 -13.84
N ASP A 38 -32.15 -3.83 -13.58
CA ASP A 38 -31.44 -2.84 -14.42
C ASP A 38 -30.01 -2.58 -13.89
N TRP A 39 -29.17 -3.62 -13.84
CA TRP A 39 -27.81 -3.54 -13.29
C TRP A 39 -26.92 -2.48 -13.99
N LYS A 40 -27.19 -2.15 -15.25
CA LYS A 40 -26.49 -1.09 -16.00
C LYS A 40 -26.73 0.32 -15.44
N LYS A 41 -27.79 0.55 -14.67
CA LYS A 41 -28.01 1.84 -13.99
C LYS A 41 -27.24 1.95 -12.66
N GLY A 42 -26.54 0.88 -12.25
CA GLY A 42 -25.69 0.87 -11.06
C GLY A 42 -24.45 1.75 -11.20
N LYS A 43 -23.83 2.09 -10.07
CA LYS A 43 -22.63 2.93 -10.03
C LYS A 43 -21.43 2.18 -10.63
N PRO A 44 -20.60 2.85 -11.46
CA PRO A 44 -19.45 2.22 -12.08
C PRO A 44 -18.34 1.91 -11.07
N VAL A 45 -17.69 0.76 -11.24
CA VAL A 45 -16.54 0.29 -10.45
C VAL A 45 -15.36 0.06 -11.38
N ARG A 46 -14.25 0.76 -11.11
CA ARG A 46 -12.97 0.51 -11.80
C ARG A 46 -12.39 -0.81 -11.30
N VAL A 47 -12.06 -1.72 -12.23
CA VAL A 47 -11.49 -3.03 -11.89
C VAL A 47 -10.03 -3.09 -12.33
N LEU A 48 -9.17 -3.43 -11.37
CA LEU A 48 -7.76 -3.72 -11.61
C LEU A 48 -7.50 -5.21 -11.33
N ARG A 49 -6.77 -5.88 -12.22
CA ARG A 49 -6.35 -7.28 -12.03
C ARG A 49 -4.84 -7.35 -11.77
N ASN A 50 -4.47 -8.12 -10.75
CA ASN A 50 -3.08 -8.33 -10.36
C ASN A 50 -2.57 -9.67 -10.91
N TRP A 51 -1.29 -9.72 -11.33
CA TRP A 51 -0.63 -10.93 -11.84
C TRP A 51 -0.68 -12.12 -10.87
N LYS A 52 -0.71 -11.88 -9.54
CA LYS A 52 -0.81 -12.94 -8.51
C LYS A 52 -2.07 -13.80 -8.66
N LEU A 53 -3.09 -13.32 -9.38
CA LEU A 53 -4.33 -14.05 -9.63
C LEU A 53 -4.21 -15.11 -10.73
N GLN A 54 -3.08 -15.24 -11.42
CA GLN A 54 -2.88 -16.22 -12.50
C GLN A 54 -3.24 -17.66 -12.09
N LYS A 55 -3.00 -18.04 -10.83
CA LYS A 55 -3.34 -19.37 -10.30
C LYS A 55 -4.85 -19.66 -10.29
N HIS A 56 -5.68 -18.63 -10.29
CA HIS A 56 -7.13 -18.74 -10.13
C HIS A 56 -7.93 -18.09 -11.28
N SER A 57 -7.28 -17.34 -12.16
CA SER A 57 -7.92 -16.60 -13.24
C SER A 57 -7.03 -16.53 -14.47
N LYS A 58 -7.51 -17.08 -15.59
CA LYS A 58 -6.88 -16.94 -16.91
C LYS A 58 -6.83 -15.50 -17.45
N TYR A 59 -7.61 -14.59 -16.84
CA TYR A 59 -7.69 -13.18 -17.25
C TYR A 59 -6.68 -12.29 -16.51
N ALA A 60 -5.92 -12.83 -15.57
CA ALA A 60 -4.89 -12.08 -14.86
C ALA A 60 -3.73 -11.70 -15.82
N PRO A 61 -3.12 -10.51 -15.66
CA PRO A 61 -1.98 -10.12 -16.48
C PRO A 61 -0.75 -10.99 -16.17
N LYS A 62 0.23 -11.02 -17.10
CA LYS A 62 1.50 -11.74 -16.94
C LYS A 62 2.34 -11.16 -15.79
N GLU A 63 2.37 -9.85 -15.69
CA GLU A 63 3.12 -9.10 -14.68
C GLU A 63 2.33 -7.87 -14.22
N GLY A 64 2.64 -7.35 -13.04
CA GLY A 64 2.12 -6.08 -12.56
C GLY A 64 0.62 -6.06 -12.25
N ILE A 65 0.03 -4.88 -12.43
CA ILE A 65 -1.39 -4.60 -12.21
C ILE A 65 -1.93 -3.96 -13.49
N ARG A 66 -3.03 -4.50 -14.03
CA ARG A 66 -3.66 -3.99 -15.26
C ARG A 66 -5.06 -3.46 -14.95
N TYR A 67 -5.40 -2.30 -15.52
CA TYR A 67 -6.76 -1.77 -15.51
C TYR A 67 -7.59 -2.45 -16.59
N ASP A 68 -8.72 -3.04 -16.22
CA ASP A 68 -9.53 -3.89 -17.10
C ASP A 68 -10.91 -3.30 -17.42
N GLY A 69 -11.07 -2.00 -17.14
CA GLY A 69 -12.25 -1.22 -17.45
C GLY A 69 -13.26 -1.07 -16.31
N ILE A 70 -14.44 -0.64 -16.70
CA ILE A 70 -15.59 -0.37 -15.84
C ILE A 70 -16.50 -1.59 -15.73
N TYR A 71 -16.86 -1.90 -14.48
CA TYR A 71 -17.79 -2.95 -14.13
C TYR A 71 -18.92 -2.39 -13.27
N LYS A 72 -20.04 -3.11 -13.22
CA LYS A 72 -21.18 -2.79 -12.35
C LYS A 72 -21.57 -4.01 -11.55
N VAL A 73 -22.07 -3.77 -10.33
CA VAL A 73 -22.55 -4.81 -9.43
C VAL A 73 -23.94 -5.23 -9.87
N VAL A 74 -24.08 -6.51 -10.25
CA VAL A 74 -25.35 -7.11 -10.65
C VAL A 74 -26.11 -7.63 -9.43
N LYS A 75 -25.40 -8.30 -8.52
CA LYS A 75 -25.96 -8.78 -7.27
C LYS A 75 -24.91 -8.94 -6.19
N TYR A 76 -25.38 -9.00 -4.95
CA TYR A 76 -24.57 -9.34 -3.80
C TYR A 76 -25.38 -10.20 -2.83
N TYR A 77 -24.73 -11.16 -2.18
CA TYR A 77 -25.38 -12.16 -1.35
C TYR A 77 -24.41 -12.75 -0.32
N LYS A 78 -24.94 -13.38 0.73
CA LYS A 78 -24.14 -14.13 1.71
C LYS A 78 -24.05 -15.59 1.33
N GLU A 79 -22.89 -16.18 1.53
CA GLU A 79 -22.65 -17.62 1.35
C GLU A 79 -21.71 -18.13 2.43
N LYS A 80 -21.84 -19.40 2.82
CA LYS A 80 -20.85 -20.03 3.72
C LYS A 80 -19.58 -20.34 2.92
N GLY A 81 -18.46 -19.72 3.29
CA GLY A 81 -17.15 -20.02 2.72
C GLY A 81 -16.62 -21.39 3.16
N LEU A 82 -15.48 -21.81 2.59
CA LEU A 82 -14.82 -23.09 2.92
C LEU A 82 -14.43 -23.23 4.39
N SER A 83 -14.30 -22.11 5.11
CA SER A 83 -14.03 -22.07 6.55
C SER A 83 -15.29 -22.22 7.43
N GLY A 84 -16.48 -22.36 6.83
CA GLY A 84 -17.76 -22.48 7.53
C GLY A 84 -18.41 -21.15 7.94
N PHE A 85 -17.70 -20.02 7.80
CA PHE A 85 -18.22 -18.68 8.11
C PHE A 85 -18.94 -18.05 6.90
N TYR A 86 -19.90 -17.16 7.18
CA TYR A 86 -20.54 -16.36 6.13
C TYR A 86 -19.56 -15.35 5.54
N VAL A 87 -19.52 -15.31 4.21
CA VAL A 87 -18.80 -14.33 3.40
C VAL A 87 -19.78 -13.62 2.48
N TRP A 88 -19.56 -12.33 2.25
CA TRP A 88 -20.31 -11.56 1.25
C TRP A 88 -19.66 -11.75 -0.12
N ARG A 89 -20.47 -12.12 -1.12
CA ARG A 89 -20.06 -12.28 -2.51
C ARG A 89 -20.77 -11.27 -3.36
N TYR A 90 -20.08 -10.83 -4.41
CA TYR A 90 -20.56 -9.83 -5.35
C TYR A 90 -20.38 -10.38 -6.76
N LEU A 91 -21.40 -10.19 -7.60
CA LEU A 91 -21.33 -10.48 -9.02
C LEU A 91 -21.11 -9.17 -9.77
N PHE A 92 -19.95 -9.06 -10.40
CA PHE A 92 -19.64 -7.96 -11.31
C PHE A 92 -19.90 -8.37 -12.76
N ARG A 93 -20.32 -7.41 -13.58
CA ARG A 93 -20.40 -7.54 -15.04
C ARG A 93 -19.78 -6.31 -15.68
N ARG A 94 -19.00 -6.51 -16.75
CA ARG A 94 -18.33 -5.44 -17.48
C ARG A 94 -19.36 -4.60 -18.22
N ASP A 95 -19.22 -3.29 -18.15
CA ASP A 95 -20.04 -2.29 -18.86
C ASP A 95 -19.14 -1.11 -19.20
N ASP A 96 -18.29 -1.35 -20.20
CA ASP A 96 -17.26 -0.42 -20.66
C ASP A 96 -17.27 -0.41 -22.20
N PRO A 97 -17.27 0.76 -22.84
CA PRO A 97 -17.26 0.87 -24.30
C PRO A 97 -15.96 0.37 -24.94
N ALA A 98 -14.83 0.44 -24.24
CA ALA A 98 -13.55 -0.06 -24.76
C ALA A 98 -13.55 -1.60 -24.73
N PRO A 99 -12.97 -2.30 -25.72
CA PRO A 99 -12.80 -3.75 -25.67
C PRO A 99 -11.96 -4.17 -24.46
N ALA A 100 -12.22 -5.35 -23.90
CA ALA A 100 -11.39 -5.85 -22.81
C ALA A 100 -9.97 -6.18 -23.31
N PRO A 101 -8.93 -6.14 -22.44
CA PRO A 101 -7.55 -6.38 -22.89
C PRO A 101 -7.25 -7.77 -23.47
N TRP A 102 -8.19 -8.72 -23.37
CA TRP A 102 -8.07 -10.08 -23.92
C TRP A 102 -9.06 -10.33 -25.08
N GLU A 103 -9.82 -9.30 -25.48
CA GLU A 103 -10.72 -9.35 -26.63
C GLU A 103 -9.99 -8.81 -27.87
N GLU A 104 -10.51 -9.15 -29.05
CA GLU A 104 -10.01 -8.62 -30.31
C GLU A 104 -10.16 -7.09 -30.34
N GLY A 105 -9.09 -6.37 -30.65
CA GLY A 105 -9.03 -4.90 -30.54
C GLY A 105 -8.74 -4.35 -29.14
N GLY A 106 -8.52 -5.22 -28.14
CA GLY A 106 -8.06 -4.81 -26.81
C GLY A 106 -6.67 -4.17 -26.84
N GLN A 107 -6.53 -2.98 -26.26
CA GLN A 107 -5.24 -2.30 -26.21
C GLN A 107 -4.32 -2.95 -25.16
N GLU A 108 -3.11 -3.32 -25.59
CA GLU A 108 -2.02 -3.74 -24.71
C GLU A 108 -1.15 -2.53 -24.39
N PHE A 109 -0.77 -2.40 -23.12
CA PHE A 109 0.05 -1.31 -22.62
C PHE A 109 1.31 -1.88 -21.98
N ASP A 110 2.42 -1.17 -22.13
CA ASP A 110 3.66 -1.51 -21.46
C ASP A 110 3.53 -1.37 -19.94
N VAL A 111 4.26 -2.22 -19.21
CA VAL A 111 4.30 -2.16 -17.75
C VAL A 111 5.08 -0.90 -17.35
N ILE A 112 4.40 -0.02 -16.62
CA ILE A 112 5.01 1.20 -16.09
C ILE A 112 5.71 0.86 -14.78
N TYR A 113 7.03 1.02 -14.75
CA TYR A 113 7.83 0.93 -13.54
C TYR A 113 8.16 2.32 -12.99
N PRO A 114 8.29 2.48 -11.67
CA PRO A 114 8.79 3.72 -11.08
C PRO A 114 10.20 4.06 -11.59
N PRO A 115 10.58 5.34 -11.61
CA PRO A 115 11.96 5.75 -11.90
C PRO A 115 12.96 4.97 -11.04
N ASN A 116 14.08 4.56 -11.64
CA ASN A 116 15.17 3.81 -11.01
C ASN A 116 14.82 2.40 -10.49
N TYR A 117 13.65 1.85 -10.85
CA TYR A 117 13.24 0.51 -10.40
C TYR A 117 14.20 -0.60 -10.88
N HIS A 118 14.59 -0.56 -12.16
CA HIS A 118 15.50 -1.56 -12.73
C HIS A 118 16.91 -1.46 -12.15
N GLU A 119 17.40 -0.24 -11.89
CA GLU A 119 18.69 0.00 -11.25
C GLU A 119 18.72 -0.56 -9.82
N ALA A 120 17.65 -0.31 -9.05
CA ALA A 120 17.50 -0.87 -7.72
C ALA A 120 17.45 -2.41 -7.73
N LEU A 121 16.75 -3.01 -8.69
CA LEU A 121 16.72 -4.46 -8.87
C LEU A 121 18.10 -5.03 -9.22
N ALA A 122 18.85 -4.39 -10.12
CA ALA A 122 20.19 -4.81 -10.50
C ALA A 122 21.14 -4.76 -9.29
N LEU A 123 21.11 -3.66 -8.52
CA LEU A 123 21.88 -3.53 -7.28
C LEU A 123 21.50 -4.61 -6.25
N GLU A 124 20.21 -4.90 -6.08
CA GLU A 124 19.78 -6.00 -5.22
C GLU A 124 20.32 -7.35 -5.67
N GLN A 125 20.32 -7.63 -6.98
CA GLN A 125 20.82 -8.88 -7.55
C GLN A 125 22.34 -8.99 -7.37
N GLU A 126 23.08 -7.90 -7.61
CA GLU A 126 24.52 -7.85 -7.35
C GLU A 126 24.84 -8.09 -5.87
N VAL A 127 24.10 -7.47 -4.96
CA VAL A 127 24.27 -7.69 -3.51
C VAL A 127 23.96 -9.14 -3.15
N LYS A 128 22.92 -9.74 -3.74
CA LYS A 128 22.59 -11.16 -3.54
C LYS A 128 23.70 -12.08 -4.06
N GLN A 129 24.27 -11.80 -5.24
CA GLN A 129 25.39 -12.56 -5.82
C GLN A 129 26.67 -12.42 -4.98
N LYS A 130 27.06 -11.21 -4.60
CA LYS A 130 28.21 -10.93 -3.72
C LYS A 130 28.08 -11.64 -2.37
N ASN A 131 26.86 -11.71 -1.82
CA ASN A 131 26.58 -12.44 -0.58
C ASN A 131 26.56 -13.97 -0.75
N ALA A 132 26.29 -14.48 -1.95
CA ALA A 132 26.34 -15.91 -2.26
C ALA A 132 27.80 -16.37 -2.40
N THR A 133 28.63 -15.64 -3.16
CA THR A 133 30.06 -15.93 -3.33
C THR A 133 30.86 -15.77 -2.03
N ALA A 134 30.47 -14.83 -1.15
CA ALA A 134 31.03 -14.69 0.19
C ALA A 134 30.69 -15.86 1.15
N LYS A 135 29.62 -16.62 0.88
CA LYS A 135 29.29 -17.84 1.65
C LYS A 135 30.03 -19.06 1.15
N GLU A 136 30.26 -19.18 -0.16
CA GLU A 136 31.02 -20.28 -0.76
C GLU A 136 32.51 -20.21 -0.37
N SER A 137 33.09 -19.01 -0.35
CA SER A 137 34.48 -18.78 0.11
C SER A 137 34.71 -19.10 1.59
N LYS A 138 33.66 -19.08 2.44
CA LYS A 138 33.73 -19.53 3.85
C LYS A 138 33.57 -21.04 4.03
N SER A 139 32.92 -21.74 3.11
CA SER A 139 32.79 -23.19 3.14
C SER A 139 34.04 -23.93 2.63
N ALA A 140 34.88 -23.28 1.82
CA ALA A 140 36.13 -23.85 1.31
C ALA A 140 37.29 -23.86 2.32
N LYS A 141 37.24 -23.06 3.39
CA LYS A 141 38.30 -22.96 4.41
C LYS A 141 38.23 -24.01 5.54
N ASN A 142 37.13 -24.75 5.68
CA ASN A 142 36.95 -25.74 6.76
C ASN A 142 37.12 -27.20 6.32
N LYS A 143 37.74 -27.46 5.16
CA LYS A 143 37.96 -28.82 4.64
C LYS A 143 39.43 -29.26 4.67
N ALA A 144 40.17 -28.85 5.70
CA ALA A 144 41.42 -29.49 6.07
C ALA A 144 41.35 -29.83 7.57
N THR A 145 41.65 -31.09 7.89
CA THR A 145 41.76 -31.68 9.24
C THR A 145 40.45 -32.09 9.94
N LYS A 146 39.97 -33.31 9.66
CA LYS A 146 39.78 -34.29 10.75
C LYS A 146 39.72 -35.73 10.23
N VAL A 147 40.62 -36.52 10.80
CA VAL A 147 40.84 -37.95 10.60
C VAL A 147 39.72 -38.77 11.26
N LYS A 148 39.49 -39.94 10.67
CA LYS A 148 38.54 -41.02 10.96
C LYS A 148 38.54 -41.49 12.42
N THR A 149 37.34 -41.82 12.96
CA THR A 149 37.03 -43.14 13.56
C THR A 149 35.51 -43.40 13.58
N GLU A 150 35.15 -44.68 13.46
CA GLU A 150 33.85 -45.30 13.15
C GLU A 150 32.88 -45.36 14.36
N SER A 151 31.58 -45.03 14.17
CA SER A 151 30.35 -45.90 14.20
C SER A 151 30.00 -46.58 15.55
N PRO A 152 28.70 -46.88 15.91
CA PRO A 152 27.62 -47.23 14.97
C PRO A 152 26.15 -46.81 15.28
N LYS A 153 25.40 -46.65 14.17
CA LYS A 153 24.01 -47.07 13.85
C LYS A 153 22.86 -46.83 14.85
N LYS A 154 21.81 -46.14 14.36
CA LYS A 154 20.44 -46.71 14.22
C LYS A 154 19.57 -45.97 13.20
N GLN A 155 19.35 -46.69 12.09
CA GLN A 155 18.13 -46.88 11.30
C GLN A 155 17.29 -45.66 10.85
N GLN A 156 17.37 -45.45 9.53
CA GLN A 156 16.39 -44.85 8.65
C GLN A 156 15.01 -45.52 8.78
N GLN A 157 13.95 -44.71 8.81
CA GLN A 157 12.72 -45.05 8.11
C GLN A 157 12.23 -43.83 7.34
N ASP A 158 12.18 -44.01 6.03
CA ASP A 158 11.54 -43.13 5.07
C ASP A 158 10.03 -43.03 5.34
N ALA A 159 9.54 -41.81 5.52
CA ALA A 159 8.11 -41.51 5.46
C ALA A 159 7.89 -40.32 4.51
N LYS A 160 7.48 -40.65 3.28
CA LYS A 160 6.79 -39.74 2.36
C LYS A 160 5.68 -39.00 3.12
N ARG A 161 5.88 -37.71 3.42
CA ARG A 161 4.79 -36.81 3.84
C ARG A 161 4.39 -35.93 2.66
N LYS A 162 3.24 -36.24 2.08
CA LYS A 162 2.43 -35.28 1.32
C LYS A 162 2.01 -34.17 2.30
N ALA A 163 2.50 -32.96 2.10
CA ALA A 163 2.03 -31.79 2.83
C ALA A 163 0.86 -31.15 2.08
N ASN A 164 -0.34 -31.32 2.60
CA ASN A 164 -1.56 -30.64 2.19
C ASN A 164 -2.13 -29.97 3.46
N THR A 165 -1.61 -28.79 3.82
CA THR A 165 -2.24 -27.91 4.80
C THR A 165 -2.05 -26.44 4.41
N LEU A 166 -3.08 -25.63 4.68
CA LEU A 166 -3.11 -24.17 4.48
C LEU A 166 -2.01 -23.44 5.29
N ASP A 167 -1.49 -24.08 6.33
CA ASP A 167 -0.35 -23.61 7.12
C ASP A 167 0.95 -23.46 6.29
N ASP A 168 1.18 -24.29 5.27
CA ASP A 168 2.35 -24.13 4.38
C ASP A 168 2.16 -22.96 3.40
N PHE A 169 0.92 -22.53 3.12
CA PHE A 169 0.64 -21.36 2.30
C PHE A 169 0.82 -20.04 3.06
N LEU A 170 0.62 -20.06 4.39
CA LEU A 170 0.83 -18.91 5.28
C LEU A 170 2.28 -18.84 5.79
N LYS A 171 2.97 -19.98 5.92
CA LYS A 171 4.42 -20.04 6.14
C LYS A 171 5.16 -20.04 4.81
N GLY A 172 4.89 -19.02 4.00
CA GLY A 172 5.85 -18.62 2.98
C GLY A 172 7.18 -18.39 3.69
N ASN A 173 8.22 -19.11 3.26
CA ASN A 173 9.60 -18.81 3.61
C ASN A 173 9.76 -17.30 3.47
N SER A 174 9.79 -16.61 4.61
CA SER A 174 10.14 -15.20 4.61
C SER A 174 11.54 -15.17 4.02
N PRO A 175 11.81 -14.41 2.94
CA PRO A 175 13.19 -14.14 2.59
C PRO A 175 13.84 -13.65 3.89
N LYS A 176 14.95 -14.28 4.30
CA LYS A 176 15.72 -13.88 5.48
C LYS A 176 15.67 -12.37 5.53
N LYS A 177 14.99 -11.79 6.54
CA LYS A 177 14.74 -10.34 6.64
C LYS A 177 16.00 -9.66 6.15
N ALA A 178 15.92 -8.99 4.99
CA ALA A 178 17.03 -8.18 4.52
C ALA A 178 17.41 -7.32 5.72
N LYS A 179 18.69 -7.31 6.08
CA LYS A 179 19.15 -6.58 7.27
C LYS A 179 18.71 -5.14 7.07
N ILE A 180 17.66 -4.73 7.79
CA ILE A 180 17.09 -3.40 7.69
C ILE A 180 18.20 -2.47 8.14
N VAL A 181 18.74 -1.71 7.19
CA VAL A 181 19.73 -0.70 7.48
C VAL A 181 18.94 0.52 7.93
N GLU A 182 19.11 0.87 9.20
CA GLU A 182 18.58 2.11 9.76
C GLU A 182 18.99 3.29 8.88
N TYR A 183 18.01 4.14 8.55
CA TYR A 183 18.25 5.32 7.75
C TYR A 183 18.76 6.44 8.63
N LYS A 184 19.95 6.94 8.31
CA LYS A 184 20.47 8.17 8.87
C LYS A 184 19.99 9.34 8.01
N VAL A 185 19.20 10.22 8.60
CA VAL A 185 18.77 11.46 7.96
C VAL A 185 20.03 12.33 7.75
N PRO A 186 20.25 12.91 6.56
CA PRO A 186 21.32 13.87 6.30
C PRO A 186 21.31 15.04 7.31
N ASP A 187 22.50 15.51 7.70
CA ASP A 187 22.66 16.49 8.79
C ASP A 187 21.95 17.83 8.50
N ASP A 188 21.93 18.25 7.23
CA ASP A 188 21.23 19.45 6.75
C ASP A 188 19.70 19.35 6.94
N ILE A 189 19.12 18.17 6.67
CA ILE A 189 17.70 17.91 6.90
C ILE A 189 17.41 17.76 8.40
N GLU A 190 18.31 17.11 9.15
CA GLU A 190 18.19 16.91 10.59
C GLU A 190 18.19 18.25 11.36
N GLU A 191 18.97 19.23 10.92
CA GLU A 191 18.97 20.59 11.45
C GLU A 191 17.62 21.29 11.26
N LEU A 192 17.04 21.18 10.05
CA LEU A 192 15.71 21.74 9.75
C LEU A 192 14.61 21.06 10.58
N ILE A 193 14.66 19.74 10.70
CA ILE A 193 13.73 18.94 11.50
C ILE A 193 13.81 19.35 12.98
N THR A 194 15.01 19.49 13.51
CA THR A 194 15.24 19.82 14.93
C THR A 194 14.84 21.27 15.23
N SER A 195 15.02 22.16 14.26
CA SER A 195 14.60 23.56 14.37
C SER A 195 13.07 23.73 14.39
N ASP A 196 12.30 22.79 13.86
CA ASP A 196 10.83 22.85 13.77
C ASP A 196 10.15 22.47 15.10
N GLU A 197 10.24 23.38 16.06
CA GLU A 197 9.73 23.23 17.44
C GLU A 197 8.22 22.94 17.51
N ASP A 198 7.44 23.37 16.52
CA ASP A 198 6.00 23.15 16.51
C ASP A 198 5.61 21.70 16.20
N ASN A 199 6.44 20.97 15.45
CA ASN A 199 6.16 19.62 14.98
C ASN A 199 7.03 18.55 15.62
N VAL A 200 7.68 18.83 16.76
CA VAL A 200 8.59 17.89 17.46
C VAL A 200 7.99 16.50 17.62
N LYS A 201 6.73 16.40 18.04
CA LYS A 201 6.05 15.10 18.21
C LYS A 201 5.93 14.33 16.89
N LEU A 202 5.53 15.03 15.82
CA LEU A 202 5.37 14.45 14.49
C LEU A 202 6.71 14.02 13.89
N TRP A 203 7.75 14.83 14.10
CA TRP A 203 9.10 14.50 13.66
C TRP A 203 9.69 13.31 14.40
N ASN A 204 9.43 13.16 15.69
CA ASN A 204 9.85 11.97 16.45
C ASN A 204 9.21 10.69 15.90
N GLU A 205 7.93 10.72 15.53
CA GLU A 205 7.28 9.58 14.87
C GLU A 205 7.91 9.25 13.51
N CYS A 206 8.31 10.28 12.75
CA CYS A 206 9.06 10.08 11.50
C CYS A 206 10.42 9.45 11.76
N LYS A 207 11.20 9.97 12.72
CA LYS A 207 12.52 9.43 13.10
C LYS A 207 12.43 7.99 13.59
N ASP A 208 11.37 7.62 14.31
CA ASP A 208 11.14 6.23 14.70
C ASP A 208 10.96 5.30 13.49
N ALA A 209 10.31 5.78 12.43
CA ALA A 209 10.19 5.03 11.18
C ALA A 209 11.53 4.91 10.42
N ALA A 210 12.49 5.80 10.66
CA ALA A 210 13.83 5.72 10.05
C ALA A 210 14.61 4.46 10.48
N LYS A 211 14.31 3.92 11.67
CA LYS A 211 14.82 2.61 12.15
C LYS A 211 14.48 1.47 11.18
N ASN A 212 13.39 1.64 10.42
CA ASN A 212 12.92 0.67 9.42
C ASN A 212 13.42 0.96 8.00
N GLY A 213 14.37 1.89 7.84
CA GLY A 213 15.00 2.26 6.57
C GLY A 213 14.34 3.46 5.86
N LYS A 214 15.00 3.93 4.79
CA LYS A 214 14.68 5.20 4.12
C LYS A 214 13.25 5.24 3.58
N SER A 215 12.79 4.16 2.97
CA SER A 215 11.43 4.08 2.44
C SER A 215 10.38 4.21 3.53
N SER A 216 10.60 3.59 4.70
CA SER A 216 9.66 3.67 5.82
C SER A 216 9.62 5.08 6.40
N PHE A 217 10.77 5.75 6.47
CA PHE A 217 10.86 7.15 6.88
C PHE A 217 10.08 8.07 5.93
N LEU A 218 10.37 8.03 4.62
CA LEU A 218 9.73 8.92 3.64
C LEU A 218 8.22 8.70 3.57
N GLN A 219 7.74 7.45 3.61
CA GLN A 219 6.30 7.16 3.65
C GLN A 219 5.63 7.72 4.91
N LYS A 220 6.29 7.63 6.07
CA LYS A 220 5.77 8.17 7.32
C LYS A 220 5.72 9.69 7.29
N VAL A 221 6.74 10.36 6.75
CA VAL A 221 6.77 11.82 6.55
C VAL A 221 5.65 12.25 5.60
N GLU A 222 5.51 11.60 4.44
CA GLU A 222 4.45 11.87 3.47
C GLU A 222 3.06 11.75 4.10
N GLN A 223 2.82 10.68 4.88
CA GLN A 223 1.55 10.45 5.56
C GLN A 223 1.26 11.50 6.64
N ILE A 224 2.24 11.84 7.47
CA ILE A 224 2.09 12.78 8.60
C ILE A 224 1.87 14.20 8.11
N PHE A 225 2.61 14.61 7.08
CA PHE A 225 2.56 15.97 6.53
C PHE A 225 1.67 16.09 5.29
N MET A 226 0.71 15.16 5.12
CA MET A 226 -0.34 15.26 4.12
C MET A 226 -1.38 16.30 4.53
N CYS A 227 -1.64 17.26 3.65
CA CYS A 227 -2.69 18.25 3.88
C CYS A 227 -4.08 17.60 3.75
N VAL A 228 -4.90 17.70 4.79
CA VAL A 228 -6.27 17.15 4.80
C VAL A 228 -7.20 17.74 3.73
N CYS A 229 -6.88 18.93 3.21
CA CYS A 229 -7.71 19.61 2.22
C CYS A 229 -7.44 19.13 0.79
N CYS A 230 -6.17 19.04 0.39
CA CYS A 230 -5.79 18.65 -0.97
C CYS A 230 -5.30 17.19 -1.09
N GLN A 231 -5.09 16.50 0.04
CA GLN A 231 -4.61 15.11 0.10
C GLN A 231 -3.23 14.89 -0.54
N GLU A 232 -2.40 15.92 -0.51
CA GLU A 232 -1.01 15.89 -1.00
C GLU A 232 -0.07 16.39 0.11
N VAL A 233 1.23 16.13 -0.01
CA VAL A 233 2.24 16.70 0.90
C VAL A 233 2.06 18.21 0.98
N VAL A 234 2.05 18.74 2.20
CA VAL A 234 1.72 20.14 2.47
C VAL A 234 2.70 21.09 1.76
N HIS A 235 2.16 22.06 1.03
CA HIS A 235 2.93 23.10 0.33
C HIS A 235 2.67 24.46 0.98
N LEU A 236 3.74 25.22 1.22
CA LEU A 236 3.74 26.43 2.06
C LEU A 236 2.95 26.16 3.37
N PRO A 237 3.46 25.25 4.22
CA PRO A 237 2.72 24.78 5.38
C PRO A 237 2.44 25.90 6.37
N VAL A 238 1.22 25.96 6.87
CA VAL A 238 0.85 26.72 8.06
C VAL A 238 0.66 25.72 9.18
N THR A 239 1.50 25.82 10.22
CA THR A 239 1.35 25.04 11.44
C THR A 239 0.49 25.83 12.40
N THR A 240 -0.68 25.27 12.73
CA THR A 240 -1.65 25.94 13.63
C THR A 240 -1.27 25.76 15.09
N GLU A 241 -1.86 26.57 15.98
CA GLU A 241 -1.68 26.42 17.44
C GLU A 241 -2.21 25.08 17.95
N CYS A 242 -3.23 24.52 17.28
CA CYS A 242 -3.71 23.16 17.49
C CYS A 242 -2.82 22.07 16.87
N LYS A 243 -1.61 22.42 16.42
CA LYS A 243 -0.54 21.54 15.93
C LYS A 243 -0.89 20.70 14.69
N HIS A 244 -1.69 21.26 13.79
CA HIS A 244 -1.98 20.68 12.48
C HIS A 244 -1.37 21.51 11.34
N ASN A 245 -0.91 20.82 10.30
CA ASN A 245 -0.22 21.38 9.15
C ASN A 245 -1.14 21.36 7.91
N ILE A 246 -1.44 22.53 7.36
CA ILE A 246 -2.32 22.68 6.19
C ILE A 246 -1.67 23.68 5.21
N CYS A 247 -1.87 23.48 3.91
CA CYS A 247 -1.32 24.37 2.89
C CYS A 247 -1.89 25.79 3.07
N LYS A 248 -1.06 26.82 2.98
CA LYS A 248 -1.53 28.21 3.05
C LYS A 248 -2.64 28.51 2.04
N ALA A 249 -2.55 27.99 0.83
CA ALA A 249 -3.58 28.12 -0.20
C ALA A 249 -4.91 27.45 0.19
N CYS A 250 -4.85 26.30 0.88
CA CYS A 250 -6.04 25.61 1.37
C CYS A 250 -6.72 26.39 2.51
N PHE A 251 -5.93 26.98 3.41
CA PHE A 251 -6.46 27.88 4.43
C PHE A 251 -7.13 29.12 3.84
N LYS A 252 -6.48 29.78 2.86
CA LYS A 252 -7.06 30.95 2.17
C LYS A 252 -8.44 30.62 1.58
N ARG A 253 -8.60 29.44 0.98
CA ARG A 253 -9.87 28.97 0.42
C ARG A 253 -10.93 28.70 1.49
N SER A 254 -10.54 28.17 2.65
CA SER A 254 -11.46 27.97 3.78
C SER A 254 -11.95 29.31 4.34
N PHE A 255 -11.02 30.24 4.57
CA PHE A 255 -11.31 31.54 5.16
C PHE A 255 -12.12 32.43 4.21
N SER A 256 -11.94 32.32 2.89
CA SER A 256 -12.79 33.02 1.91
C SER A 256 -14.25 32.58 1.96
N CYS A 257 -14.54 31.40 2.52
CA CYS A 257 -15.89 30.90 2.74
C CYS A 257 -16.39 31.17 4.17
N GLN A 258 -15.73 32.07 4.93
CA GLN A 258 -16.05 32.40 6.32
C GLN A 258 -15.96 31.19 7.27
N ILE A 259 -15.12 30.20 6.94
CA ILE A 259 -14.84 29.04 7.81
C ILE A 259 -13.47 29.24 8.44
N TYR A 260 -13.47 29.63 9.72
CA TYR A 260 -12.28 29.98 10.50
C TYR A 260 -11.79 28.87 11.42
N ASN A 261 -12.30 27.65 11.25
CA ASN A 261 -11.83 26.49 12.01
C ASN A 261 -10.67 25.77 11.31
N CYS A 262 -9.83 25.10 12.09
CA CYS A 262 -8.82 24.19 11.59
C CYS A 262 -9.46 23.09 10.72
N PRO A 263 -9.03 22.91 9.45
CA PRO A 263 -9.57 21.88 8.57
C PRO A 263 -9.33 20.44 9.04
N HIS A 264 -8.40 20.22 9.96
CA HIS A 264 -8.10 18.90 10.50
C HIS A 264 -8.96 18.57 11.73
N CYS A 265 -8.90 19.38 12.79
CA CYS A 265 -9.54 19.08 14.08
C CYS A 265 -10.74 19.97 14.46
N ARG A 266 -11.10 20.94 13.60
CA ARG A 266 -12.19 21.91 13.84
C ARG A 266 -11.98 22.87 15.01
N TYR A 267 -10.77 22.93 15.59
CA TYR A 267 -10.41 23.98 16.54
C TYR A 267 -10.68 25.36 15.94
N ASP A 268 -11.29 26.27 16.70
CA ASP A 268 -11.60 27.62 16.24
C ASP A 268 -10.34 28.50 16.26
N LEU A 269 -9.91 28.97 15.08
CA LEU A 269 -8.72 29.82 14.94
C LEU A 269 -9.10 31.32 14.97
N GLY A 270 -10.38 31.65 14.80
CA GLY A 270 -10.87 33.02 14.69
C GLY A 270 -10.63 33.69 13.33
N GLU A 271 -11.45 34.69 13.03
CA GLU A 271 -11.46 35.42 11.75
C GLU A 271 -10.13 36.14 11.45
N ASN A 272 -9.48 36.66 12.49
CA ASN A 272 -8.24 37.43 12.38
C ASN A 272 -6.96 36.56 12.45
N TYR A 273 -7.08 35.24 12.27
CA TYR A 273 -5.94 34.33 12.38
C TYR A 273 -4.87 34.61 11.33
N ARG A 274 -3.60 34.74 11.76
CA ARG A 274 -2.48 35.04 10.87
C ARG A 274 -1.89 33.76 10.28
N LEU A 275 -2.06 33.56 8.97
CA LEU A 275 -1.50 32.43 8.22
C LEU A 275 0.00 32.61 7.92
N VAL A 276 0.84 32.39 8.93
CA VAL A 276 2.30 32.39 8.83
C VAL A 276 2.80 31.06 8.28
N VAL A 277 3.73 31.10 7.31
CA VAL A 277 4.32 29.89 6.74
C VAL A 277 5.39 29.37 7.70
N ASN A 278 5.36 28.07 7.99
CA ASN A 278 6.44 27.36 8.66
C ASN A 278 7.53 27.04 7.63
N GLU A 279 8.49 27.97 7.50
CA GLU A 279 9.61 27.84 6.55
C GLU A 279 10.49 26.62 6.84
N LYS A 280 10.65 26.26 8.12
CA LYS A 280 11.48 25.12 8.55
C LYS A 280 10.90 23.81 8.03
N LEU A 281 9.60 23.59 8.26
CA LEU A 281 8.87 22.45 7.70
C LEU A 281 8.87 22.47 6.17
N GLY A 282 8.62 23.64 5.56
CA GLY A 282 8.61 23.78 4.11
C GLY A 282 9.94 23.40 3.45
N GLN A 283 11.06 23.86 4.00
CA GLN A 283 12.41 23.55 3.52
C GLN A 283 12.73 22.07 3.72
N ALA A 284 12.42 21.49 4.89
CA ALA A 284 12.64 20.08 5.16
C ALA A 284 11.91 19.19 4.14
N LEU A 285 10.63 19.49 3.87
CA LEU A 285 9.83 18.74 2.89
C LEU A 285 10.37 18.89 1.47
N LYS A 286 10.88 20.08 1.10
CA LYS A 286 11.49 20.31 -0.22
C LYS A 286 12.78 19.52 -0.42
N MET A 287 13.57 19.34 0.63
CA MET A 287 14.78 18.50 0.58
C MET A 287 14.44 17.00 0.56
N LEU A 288 13.40 16.60 1.30
CA LEU A 288 12.94 15.20 1.35
C LEU A 288 12.22 14.75 0.07
N PHE A 289 11.47 15.66 -0.56
CA PHE A 289 10.69 15.41 -1.78
C PHE A 289 11.00 16.46 -2.87
N PRO A 290 12.17 16.39 -3.53
CA PRO A 290 12.53 17.36 -4.55
C PRO A 290 11.48 17.46 -5.66
N GLY A 291 11.00 18.67 -5.94
CA GLY A 291 10.04 18.95 -7.01
C GLY A 291 8.57 18.70 -6.65
N TYR A 292 8.23 18.33 -5.42
CA TYR A 292 6.82 18.15 -5.01
C TYR A 292 6.01 19.45 -5.06
N ASP A 293 6.69 20.59 -5.03
CA ASP A 293 6.14 21.93 -5.13
C ASP A 293 5.91 22.40 -6.59
N ALA A 294 6.30 21.60 -7.59
CA ALA A 294 6.13 21.97 -8.99
C ALA A 294 4.64 22.09 -9.36
N GLY A 295 4.21 23.31 -9.70
CA GLY A 295 2.84 23.59 -10.15
C GLY A 295 1.79 23.73 -9.03
N ARG A 296 2.22 23.92 -7.77
CA ARG A 296 1.38 23.99 -6.57
C ARG A 296 1.20 25.41 -6.01
#